data_AF-A0AAV8YQQ5-F1
#
_entry.id   AF-A0AAV8YQQ5-F1
#
_cell.length_a   1.000
_cell.length_b   1.000
_cell.length_c   1.000
_cell.angle_alpha   90.00
_cell.angle_beta   90.00
_cell.angle_gamma   90.00
#
_symmetry.space_group_name_H-M   'P 1'
#
loop_
_entity.id
_entity.type
_entity.pdbx_description
1 polymer ?
#
loop_
_entity_poly.entity_id
_entity_poly.type
_entity_poly.pdbx_seq_one_letter_code
_entity_poly.pdbx_strand_id
1 'polypeptide(L)'
;MGGANSKCGEASEEVGVVLQQPLALGYLVSTAPTGRMPRWFWSSCPHLEGVCPAFLKNALHLHSPNVQQSSDDLFQQSVVTSHPLDSQYTTDVLRYVLEGYNALSWLALDSNTKDRLSCLPVHMQVLVQLYHTAAALL
;
A
#
# COMPACT_ATOMS: atom_id res chain seq x y z
N MET A 1 -52.61 15.20 -3.97
CA MET A 1 -51.83 15.74 -2.85
C MET A 1 -51.02 14.62 -2.24
N GLY A 2 -49.69 14.80 -2.14
CA GLY A 2 -48.73 13.91 -1.46
C GLY A 2 -48.30 12.69 -2.26
N GLY A 3 -47.05 12.48 -2.65
CA GLY A 3 -45.78 13.13 -2.31
C GLY A 3 -44.71 12.05 -2.40
N ALA A 4 -43.77 12.20 -3.33
CA ALA A 4 -42.58 11.35 -3.41
C ALA A 4 -41.72 11.56 -2.15
N ASN A 5 -41.16 10.49 -1.58
CA ASN A 5 -40.00 10.63 -0.71
C ASN A 5 -39.09 9.40 -0.79
N SER A 6 -37.97 9.58 -1.47
CA SER A 6 -36.73 8.83 -1.29
C SER A 6 -36.18 9.03 0.12
N LYS A 7 -35.66 7.97 0.77
CA LYS A 7 -34.34 7.94 1.44
C LYS A 7 -34.13 6.71 2.35
N CYS A 8 -32.83 6.49 2.58
CA CYS A 8 -32.18 5.64 3.58
C CYS A 8 -32.16 4.14 3.24
N GLY A 9 -31.01 3.49 3.07
CA GLY A 9 -29.71 3.78 3.66
C GLY A 9 -29.31 2.56 4.49
N GLU A 10 -28.12 2.05 4.21
CA GLU A 10 -27.36 1.14 5.06
C GLU A 10 -27.96 -0.25 5.32
N ALA A 11 -27.44 -1.25 4.59
CA ALA A 11 -27.34 -2.61 5.10
C ALA A 11 -26.14 -3.31 4.46
N SER A 12 -25.07 -3.41 5.26
CA SER A 12 -23.95 -4.33 5.18
C SER A 12 -23.04 -4.28 3.94
N GLU A 13 -22.06 -3.37 3.98
CA GLU A 13 -20.66 -3.78 3.76
C GLU A 13 -20.27 -4.78 4.86
N GLU A 14 -20.80 -5.99 4.81
CA GLU A 14 -20.27 -7.10 5.61
C GLU A 14 -20.06 -8.30 4.72
N VAL A 15 -19.03 -9.07 5.06
CA VAL A 15 -18.64 -10.35 4.46
C VAL A 15 -17.79 -10.21 3.19
N GLY A 16 -16.56 -9.71 3.39
CA GLY A 16 -15.50 -9.75 2.38
C GLY A 16 -14.09 -9.56 2.95
N VAL A 17 -13.97 -9.03 4.17
CA VAL A 17 -12.74 -9.07 4.97
C VAL A 17 -12.60 -10.48 5.56
N VAL A 18 -12.46 -11.49 4.70
CA VAL A 18 -11.96 -12.79 5.12
C VAL A 18 -10.57 -12.52 5.71
N LEU A 19 -10.47 -12.60 7.04
CA LEU A 19 -9.44 -13.18 7.91
C LEU A 19 -8.11 -13.65 7.26
N GLN A 20 -7.58 -12.96 6.26
CA GLN A 20 -6.32 -13.33 5.63
C GLN A 20 -5.20 -12.77 6.49
N GLN A 21 -4.62 -13.66 7.31
CA GLN A 21 -3.35 -13.41 7.94
C GLN A 21 -2.33 -13.04 6.84
N PRO A 22 -1.54 -11.98 7.04
CA PRO A 22 -0.52 -11.61 6.07
C PRO A 22 0.49 -12.76 5.90
N LEU A 23 0.84 -13.05 4.65
CA LEU A 23 1.83 -14.05 4.28
C LEU A 23 3.25 -13.64 4.68
N ALA A 24 3.50 -12.34 4.77
CA ALA A 24 4.72 -11.75 5.26
C ALA A 24 4.43 -10.34 5.80
N LEU A 25 5.21 -9.92 6.80
CA LEU A 25 5.19 -8.57 7.35
C LEU A 25 6.56 -7.93 7.17
N GLY A 26 6.56 -6.66 6.82
CA GLY A 26 7.78 -5.88 6.61
C GLY A 26 7.61 -4.45 7.11
N TYR A 27 8.72 -3.78 7.34
CA TYR A 27 8.74 -2.40 7.78
C TYR A 27 9.64 -1.58 6.88
N LEU A 28 9.16 -0.41 6.47
CA LEU A 28 9.97 0.61 5.81
C LEU A 28 10.17 1.75 6.80
N VAL A 29 11.44 1.99 7.14
CA VAL A 29 11.86 3.04 8.06
C VAL A 29 12.70 4.06 7.30
N SER A 30 12.33 5.32 7.34
CA SER A 30 12.99 6.37 6.55
C SER A 30 13.05 7.69 7.29
N THR A 31 14.16 8.40 7.14
CA THR A 31 14.31 9.79 7.60
C THR A 31 13.67 10.79 6.64
N ALA A 32 13.50 10.43 5.36
CA ALA A 32 12.67 11.18 4.43
C ALA A 32 11.19 11.09 4.86
N PRO A 33 10.42 12.19 4.79
CA PRO A 33 9.04 12.23 5.25
C PRO A 33 8.11 11.42 4.32
N THR A 34 6.89 11.14 4.73
CA THR A 34 5.86 10.59 3.83
C THR A 34 5.30 11.63 2.86
N GLY A 35 5.44 12.92 3.19
CA GLY A 35 4.75 14.03 2.53
C GLY A 35 3.38 14.32 3.16
N ARG A 36 2.58 15.17 2.51
CA ARG A 36 1.24 15.57 2.98
C ARG A 36 0.23 14.46 2.70
N MET A 37 0.15 13.46 3.57
CA MET A 37 -0.86 12.41 3.44
C MET A 37 -2.25 12.91 3.84
N PRO A 38 -3.34 12.35 3.27
CA PRO A 38 -4.69 12.64 3.74
C PRO A 38 -4.89 12.20 5.19
N ARG A 39 -5.73 12.90 5.97
CA ARG A 39 -5.96 12.58 7.40
C ARG A 39 -6.41 11.14 7.66
N TRP A 40 -7.19 10.56 6.74
CA TRP A 40 -7.66 9.18 6.87
C TRP A 40 -6.53 8.16 6.81
N PHE A 41 -5.40 8.48 6.17
CA PHE A 41 -4.22 7.61 6.13
C PHE A 41 -3.65 7.37 7.53
N TRP A 42 -3.72 8.39 8.40
CA TRP A 42 -3.26 8.33 9.78
C TRP A 42 -4.37 8.01 10.78
N SER A 43 -5.59 7.68 10.34
CA SER A 43 -6.75 7.50 11.23
C SER A 43 -6.51 6.48 12.35
N SER A 44 -5.76 5.40 12.08
CA SER A 44 -5.41 4.38 13.07
C SER A 44 -4.24 4.78 13.98
N CYS A 45 -3.44 5.77 13.59
CA CYS A 45 -2.26 6.23 14.32
C CYS A 45 -1.97 7.73 14.11
N PRO A 46 -2.85 8.65 14.56
CA PRO A 46 -2.69 10.09 14.27
C PRO A 46 -1.42 10.70 14.85
N HIS A 47 -0.92 10.13 15.96
CA HIS A 47 0.31 10.55 16.64
C HIS A 47 1.59 10.31 15.83
N LEU A 48 1.52 9.53 14.74
CA LEU A 48 2.66 9.30 13.84
C LEU A 48 2.69 10.26 12.65
N GLU A 49 1.66 11.09 12.47
CA GLU A 49 1.63 12.08 11.40
C GLU A 49 2.77 13.11 11.60
N GLY A 50 3.67 13.20 10.62
CA GLY A 50 4.80 14.14 10.65
C GLY A 50 5.97 13.73 11.56
N VAL A 51 5.95 12.54 12.15
CA VAL A 51 7.07 12.02 12.95
C VAL A 51 8.24 11.59 12.05
N CYS A 52 9.47 11.90 12.47
CA CYS A 52 10.70 11.40 11.86
C CYS A 52 11.49 10.54 12.87
N PRO A 53 11.90 9.31 12.51
CA PRO A 53 11.73 8.67 11.20
C PRO A 53 10.28 8.25 10.93
N ALA A 54 9.90 8.24 9.65
CA ALA A 54 8.65 7.64 9.20
C ALA A 54 8.74 6.11 9.35
N PHE A 55 7.68 5.52 9.90
CA PHE A 55 7.62 4.08 10.17
C PHE A 55 6.37 3.47 9.51
N LEU A 56 6.58 2.73 8.42
CA LEU A 56 5.50 2.17 7.59
C LEU A 56 5.49 0.65 7.69
N LYS A 57 4.40 0.10 8.26
CA LYS A 57 4.16 -1.34 8.30
C LYS A 57 3.54 -1.78 6.98
N ASN A 58 4.14 -2.78 6.35
CA ASN A 58 3.70 -3.38 5.09
C ASN A 58 3.31 -4.84 5.33
N ALA A 59 2.26 -5.28 4.65
CA ALA A 59 1.70 -6.61 4.79
C ALA A 59 1.45 -7.19 3.40
N LEU A 60 1.97 -8.39 3.16
CA LEU A 60 1.72 -9.12 1.93
C LEU A 60 0.47 -9.99 2.10
N HIS A 61 -0.54 -9.78 1.26
CA HIS A 61 -1.79 -10.54 1.25
C HIS A 61 -1.98 -11.24 -0.10
N LEU A 62 -2.76 -12.33 -0.13
CA LEU A 62 -3.13 -13.00 -1.37
C LEU A 62 -4.29 -12.25 -2.04
N HIS A 63 -4.03 -11.67 -3.21
CA HIS A 63 -5.09 -11.07 -4.01
C HIS A 63 -5.76 -12.13 -4.91
N SER A 64 -6.39 -13.14 -4.30
CA SER A 64 -7.23 -14.06 -5.05
C SER A 64 -8.30 -14.72 -4.15
N PRO A 65 -9.60 -14.43 -4.36
CA PRO A 65 -10.67 -15.10 -3.62
C PRO A 65 -10.87 -16.58 -4.02
N ASN A 66 -10.31 -17.03 -5.16
CA ASN A 66 -10.54 -18.37 -5.72
C ASN A 66 -9.40 -19.38 -5.51
N VAL A 67 -8.33 -19.02 -4.78
CA VAL A 67 -7.11 -19.85 -4.58
C VAL A 67 -7.18 -20.68 -3.29
N GLN A 68 -8.38 -21.12 -2.87
CA GLN A 68 -8.50 -22.10 -1.78
C GLN A 68 -8.62 -23.55 -2.28
N GLN A 69 -8.60 -23.79 -3.60
CA GLN A 69 -8.83 -25.12 -4.17
C GLN A 69 -7.63 -25.76 -4.91
N SER A 70 -6.48 -25.10 -4.99
CA SER A 70 -5.32 -25.62 -5.74
C SER A 70 -3.98 -25.18 -5.11
N SER A 71 -3.79 -25.46 -3.81
CA SER A 71 -2.57 -25.09 -3.10
C SER A 71 -1.39 -26.01 -3.37
N ASP A 72 -1.62 -27.20 -3.92
CA ASP A 72 -0.60 -28.27 -3.87
C ASP A 72 0.20 -28.42 -5.18
N ASP A 73 -0.26 -27.87 -6.30
CA ASP A 73 0.39 -28.08 -7.62
C ASP A 73 1.19 -26.88 -8.16
N LEU A 74 1.15 -25.70 -7.51
CA LEU A 74 1.78 -24.50 -8.07
C LEU A 74 3.29 -24.35 -7.78
N PHE A 75 3.89 -25.31 -7.07
CA PHE A 75 5.29 -25.21 -6.60
C PHE A 75 6.32 -25.92 -7.48
N GLN A 76 5.91 -26.46 -8.63
CA GLN A 76 6.76 -27.36 -9.41
C GLN A 76 7.00 -26.88 -10.84
N GLN A 77 7.58 -25.69 -11.03
CA GLN A 77 8.33 -25.37 -12.26
C GLN A 77 9.07 -24.03 -12.16
N SER A 78 10.42 -24.08 -12.12
CA SER A 78 11.30 -23.45 -13.12
C SER A 78 12.71 -23.25 -12.58
N VAL A 79 13.62 -24.09 -13.06
CA VAL A 79 15.05 -23.81 -13.08
C VAL A 79 15.29 -22.95 -14.30
N VAL A 80 16.11 -21.90 -14.14
CA VAL A 80 16.61 -20.95 -15.17
C VAL A 80 15.86 -19.61 -15.17
N THR A 81 16.51 -18.64 -14.50
CA THR A 81 16.14 -17.23 -14.23
C THR A 81 14.99 -17.01 -13.26
N SER A 82 15.24 -17.20 -11.96
CA SER A 82 14.25 -16.94 -10.90
C SER A 82 14.10 -15.43 -10.68
N HIS A 83 13.03 -14.84 -11.21
CA HIS A 83 12.68 -13.48 -10.82
C HIS A 83 12.38 -13.48 -9.30
N PRO A 84 12.79 -12.48 -8.51
CA PRO A 84 12.58 -12.52 -7.05
C PRO A 84 11.12 -12.62 -6.61
N LEU A 85 10.17 -12.23 -7.47
CA LEU A 85 8.74 -12.45 -7.23
C LEU A 85 8.29 -13.92 -7.37
N ASP A 86 9.09 -14.77 -8.00
CA ASP A 86 8.83 -16.20 -8.16
C ASP A 86 9.32 -17.01 -6.96
N SER A 87 9.87 -16.35 -5.93
CA SER A 87 10.36 -17.03 -4.73
C SER A 87 9.23 -17.73 -3.99
N GLN A 88 9.49 -18.96 -3.56
CA GLN A 88 8.60 -19.71 -2.66
C GLN A 88 8.57 -19.11 -1.25
N TYR A 89 9.54 -18.24 -0.91
CA TYR A 89 9.57 -17.51 0.36
C TYR A 89 8.90 -16.15 0.20
N THR A 90 7.74 -15.99 0.85
CA THR A 90 6.92 -14.77 0.82
C THR A 90 7.68 -13.54 1.35
N THR A 91 8.65 -13.74 2.24
CA THR A 91 9.54 -12.69 2.74
C THR A 91 10.48 -12.15 1.66
N ASP A 92 10.92 -12.98 0.71
CA ASP A 92 11.79 -12.56 -0.38
C ASP A 92 11.01 -11.74 -1.40
N VAL A 93 9.80 -12.18 -1.72
CA VAL A 93 8.85 -11.43 -2.54
C VAL A 93 8.58 -10.07 -1.92
N LEU A 94 8.21 -10.01 -0.63
CA LEU A 94 7.94 -8.75 0.06
C LEU A 94 9.19 -7.85 0.10
N ARG A 95 10.37 -8.41 0.41
CA ARG A 95 11.63 -7.66 0.42
C ARG A 95 11.89 -7.01 -0.93
N TYR A 96 11.79 -7.78 -2.01
CA TYR A 96 12.01 -7.29 -3.38
C TYR A 96 11.06 -6.14 -3.73
N VAL A 97 9.77 -6.26 -3.39
CA VAL A 97 8.79 -5.20 -3.61
C VAL A 97 9.16 -3.93 -2.83
N LEU A 98 9.52 -4.06 -1.55
CA LEU A 98 9.87 -2.91 -0.71
C LEU A 98 11.19 -2.25 -1.14
N GLU A 99 12.18 -3.02 -1.61
CA GLU A 99 13.40 -2.50 -2.23
C GLU A 99 13.08 -1.72 -3.50
N GLY A 100 12.18 -2.24 -4.34
CA GLY A 100 11.67 -1.53 -5.52
C GLY A 100 10.96 -0.22 -5.15
N TYR A 101 10.12 -0.22 -4.11
CA TYR A 101 9.46 1.01 -3.64
C TYR A 101 10.45 2.03 -3.08
N ASN A 102 11.47 1.57 -2.35
CA ASN A 102 12.56 2.42 -1.89
C ASN A 102 13.32 3.02 -3.09
N ALA A 103 13.65 2.24 -4.11
CA ALA A 103 14.30 2.75 -5.33
C ALA A 103 13.42 3.79 -6.05
N LEU A 104 12.12 3.53 -6.21
CA LEU A 104 11.17 4.45 -6.83
C LEU A 104 10.96 5.74 -6.02
N SER A 105 11.20 5.74 -4.70
CA SER A 105 11.13 6.95 -3.88
C SER A 105 12.23 7.97 -4.25
N TRP A 106 13.38 7.50 -4.74
CA TRP A 106 14.51 8.33 -5.15
C TRP A 106 14.31 9.05 -6.48
N LEU A 107 13.26 8.73 -7.23
CA LEU A 107 12.97 9.40 -8.50
C LEU A 107 12.43 10.83 -8.31
N ALA A 108 11.98 11.16 -7.10
CA ALA A 108 11.51 12.49 -6.74
C ALA A 108 12.50 13.13 -5.75
N LEU A 109 13.37 14.01 -6.25
CA LEU A 109 14.44 14.64 -5.46
C LEU A 109 14.16 16.12 -5.20
N ASP A 110 14.57 16.59 -4.03
CA ASP A 110 14.68 18.00 -3.73
C ASP A 110 15.97 18.57 -4.35
N SER A 111 15.82 19.66 -5.11
CA SER A 111 16.93 20.26 -5.85
C SER A 111 17.98 20.90 -4.93
N ASN A 112 17.57 21.33 -3.73
CA ASN A 112 18.42 22.00 -2.75
C ASN A 112 19.19 21.01 -1.86
N THR A 113 18.48 20.07 -1.21
CA THR A 113 19.09 19.09 -0.30
C THR A 113 19.71 17.88 -1.00
N LYS A 114 19.34 17.64 -2.26
CA LYS A 114 19.68 16.41 -3.02
C LYS A 114 19.15 15.14 -2.38
N ASP A 115 18.23 15.25 -1.42
CA ASP A 115 17.54 14.12 -0.82
C ASP A 115 16.20 13.88 -1.52
N ARG A 116 15.60 12.72 -1.31
CA ARG A 116 14.26 12.41 -1.83
C ARG A 116 13.19 13.20 -1.09
N LEU A 117 12.18 13.64 -1.84
CA LEU A 117 11.05 14.42 -1.32
C LEU A 117 10.14 13.61 -0.38
N SER A 118 10.04 12.30 -0.61
CA SER A 118 9.25 11.40 0.20
C SER A 118 9.88 10.00 0.26
N CYS A 119 9.61 9.25 1.34
CA CYS A 119 9.95 7.85 1.45
C CYS A 119 9.01 6.92 0.65
N LEU A 120 7.92 7.45 0.09
CA LEU A 120 6.95 6.71 -0.70
C LEU A 120 7.39 6.62 -2.17
N PRO A 121 7.03 5.54 -2.89
CA PRO A 121 7.37 5.43 -4.31
C PRO A 121 6.65 6.52 -5.13
N VAL A 122 7.27 6.97 -6.24
CA VAL A 122 6.81 8.12 -7.03
C VAL A 122 5.32 8.07 -7.43
N HIS A 123 4.79 6.90 -7.78
CA HIS A 123 3.39 6.77 -8.19
C HIS A 123 2.42 7.07 -7.03
N MET A 124 2.75 6.71 -5.79
CA MET A 124 1.95 7.06 -4.62
C MET A 124 1.97 8.57 -4.37
N GLN A 125 3.12 9.22 -4.57
CA GLN A 125 3.24 10.68 -4.44
C GLN A 125 2.33 11.39 -5.45
N VAL A 126 2.30 10.91 -6.71
CA VAL A 126 1.41 11.44 -7.75
C VAL A 126 -0.07 11.23 -7.39
N LEU A 127 -0.44 10.05 -6.89
CA LEU A 127 -1.82 9.77 -6.45
C LEU A 127 -2.25 10.70 -5.31
N VAL A 128 -1.37 10.96 -4.34
CA VAL A 128 -1.64 11.89 -3.24
C VAL A 128 -1.78 13.32 -3.76
N GLN A 129 -0.94 13.74 -4.71
CA GLN A 129 -1.07 15.05 -5.35
C GLN A 129 -2.41 15.18 -6.09
N LEU A 130 -2.80 14.17 -6.87
CA LEU A 130 -4.10 14.13 -7.55
C LEU A 130 -5.25 14.23 -6.55
N TYR A 131 -5.21 13.48 -5.46
CA TYR A 131 -6.18 13.58 -4.38
C TYR A 131 -6.32 15.01 -3.86
N HIS A 132 -5.22 15.69 -3.53
CA HIS A 132 -5.28 17.07 -3.02
C HIS A 132 -5.80 18.05 -4.05
N THR A 133 -5.43 17.87 -5.32
CA THR A 133 -5.95 18.74 -6.40
C THR A 133 -7.45 18.56 -6.59
N ALA A 134 -7.96 17.32 -6.55
CA ALA A 134 -9.39 17.04 -6.63
C ALA A 134 -10.14 17.58 -5.40
N ALA A 135 -9.60 17.37 -4.20
CA ALA A 135 -10.19 17.86 -2.96
C ALA A 135 -10.22 19.39 -2.84
N ALA A 136 -9.32 20.10 -3.54
CA ALA A 136 -9.33 21.57 -3.59
C ALA A 136 -10.33 22.13 -4.62
N LEU A 137 -10.83 21.30 -5.54
CA LEU A 137 -11.80 21.69 -6.58
C LEU A 137 -13.26 21.40 -6.19
N LEU A 138 -13.47 20.56 -5.18
CA LEU A 138 -14.78 20.20 -4.61
C LEU A 138 -15.10 21.07 -3.39
#